data_AF-A0A949YTN9-F1
#
_entry.id   AF-A0A949YTN9-F1
#
_cell.length_a   1.000
_cell.length_b   1.000
_cell.length_c   1.000
_cell.angle_alpha   90.00
_cell.angle_beta   90.00
_cell.angle_gamma   90.00
#
_symmetry.space_group_name_H-M   'P 1'
#
loop_
_entity.id
_entity.type
_entity.pdbx_description
1 polymer ?
#
loop_
_entity_poly.entity_id
_entity_poly.type
_entity_poly.pdbx_seq_one_letter_code
_entity_poly.pdbx_strand_id
1 'polypeptide(L)'
;MKALSRFALLACVLFMMRQGAFAQTQNCPAGTMRELDSGRCLPVQEIPVPNPQPAYEQPPSLLELRQGQNPKLPTPEPTASVPPPGGIGGGITYLNDQLQAIDGGILYTTMFVQPKGLNPSTGGLDWLFTTSTNRTEKGVEVVGVYNGANAGALGVYDWSCSPSDPCIDANGTQTSPSWVWTSGFNNFACNITTIADQVGHAVRLMQYLNQTTPSLGPAPVWSNAVYLRNFCERRWDLVWSHQYAGPQMDCSLTGACGWWGPILETFSSGDGEPFPQINELGFEHTTLVHDGITSHLPPSEAYFYTLWSPWNLFFLDPNQGYGAGNYFQQSRGSNDGG
;
A
#
# COMPACT_ATOMS: atom_id res chain seq x y z
N MET A 1 19.60 29.83 -38.19
CA MET A 1 20.13 28.62 -37.50
C MET A 1 20.69 28.87 -36.08
N LYS A 2 20.38 29.98 -35.38
CA LYS A 2 20.87 30.24 -34.00
C LYS A 2 19.80 30.15 -32.89
N ALA A 3 18.53 29.91 -33.23
CA ALA A 3 17.41 29.90 -32.29
C ALA A 3 17.08 28.51 -31.68
N LEU A 4 17.42 27.42 -32.37
CA LEU A 4 17.12 26.04 -31.91
C LEU A 4 18.00 25.58 -30.73
N SER A 5 19.20 26.15 -30.57
CA SER A 5 20.14 25.76 -29.50
C SER A 5 19.71 26.25 -28.10
N ARG A 6 18.97 27.36 -28.00
CA ARG A 6 18.53 27.90 -26.70
C ARG A 6 17.31 27.16 -26.13
N PHE A 7 16.43 26.63 -26.99
CA PHE A 7 15.28 25.82 -26.57
C PHE A 7 15.72 24.44 -26.02
N ALA A 8 16.69 23.80 -26.65
CA ALA A 8 17.21 22.51 -26.17
C ALA A 8 17.91 22.63 -24.81
N LEU A 9 18.64 23.72 -24.56
CA LEU A 9 19.29 23.96 -23.27
C LEU A 9 18.28 24.24 -22.15
N LEU A 10 17.22 25.01 -22.44
CA LEU A 10 16.17 25.32 -21.47
C LEU A 10 15.35 24.06 -21.10
N ALA A 11 15.05 23.21 -22.08
CA ALA A 11 14.39 21.93 -21.85
C ALA A 11 15.25 20.97 -21.01
N CYS A 12 16.57 20.87 -21.27
CA CYS A 12 17.50 20.09 -20.45
C CYS A 12 17.57 20.60 -19.00
N VAL A 13 17.59 21.91 -18.78
CA VAL A 13 17.63 22.49 -17.43
C VAL A 13 16.31 22.26 -16.68
N LEU A 14 15.15 22.39 -17.34
CA LEU A 14 13.86 22.02 -16.72
C LEU A 14 13.76 20.52 -16.43
N PHE A 15 14.30 19.65 -17.30
CA PHE A 15 14.34 18.21 -17.07
C PHE A 15 15.24 17.85 -15.89
N MET A 16 16.42 18.46 -15.77
CA MET A 16 17.32 18.25 -14.62
C MET A 16 16.79 18.85 -13.31
N MET A 17 16.05 19.97 -13.36
CA MET A 17 15.42 20.55 -12.17
C MET A 17 14.22 19.74 -11.67
N ARG A 18 13.43 19.13 -12.57
CA ARG A 18 12.32 18.23 -12.20
C ARG A 18 12.81 16.93 -11.56
N GLN A 19 13.89 16.36 -12.09
CA GLN A 19 14.47 15.10 -11.60
C GLN A 19 15.10 15.19 -10.20
N GLY A 20 15.48 16.40 -9.75
CA GLY A 20 16.02 16.62 -8.40
C GLY A 20 14.96 16.62 -7.29
N ALA A 21 13.68 16.85 -7.62
CA ALA A 21 12.62 17.04 -6.63
C ALA A 21 12.22 15.74 -5.93
N PHE A 22 12.11 14.62 -6.67
CA PHE A 22 11.77 13.32 -6.07
C PHE A 22 12.93 12.72 -5.27
N ALA A 23 14.17 12.97 -5.72
CA ALA A 23 15.38 12.58 -4.99
C ALA A 23 15.58 13.37 -3.69
N GLN A 24 15.05 14.59 -3.59
CA GLN A 24 15.25 15.46 -2.41
C GLN A 24 14.43 15.06 -1.18
N THR A 25 13.34 14.30 -1.32
CA THR A 25 12.53 13.83 -0.17
C THR A 25 13.06 12.55 0.48
N GLN A 26 14.10 11.93 -0.08
CA GLN A 26 14.71 10.68 0.40
C GLN A 26 16.22 10.82 0.64
N ASN A 27 16.67 11.76 1.48
CA ASN A 27 18.08 11.87 1.90
C ASN A 27 18.52 10.72 2.82
N CYS A 28 18.37 9.48 2.37
CA CYS A 28 18.83 8.29 3.04
C CYS A 28 19.99 7.65 2.26
N PRO A 29 21.04 7.14 2.95
CA PRO A 29 22.07 6.35 2.31
C PRO A 29 21.49 5.18 1.51
N ALA A 30 22.20 4.73 0.47
CA ALA A 30 21.82 3.55 -0.29
C ALA A 30 21.56 2.35 0.63
N GLY A 31 20.51 1.59 0.33
CA GLY A 31 20.06 0.46 1.16
C GLY A 31 19.32 0.87 2.44
N THR A 32 18.96 2.15 2.59
CA THR A 32 18.15 2.63 3.71
C THR A 32 16.98 3.49 3.22
N MET A 33 15.95 3.59 4.04
CA MET A 33 14.70 4.28 3.73
C MET A 33 14.22 5.10 4.93
N ARG A 34 13.69 6.29 4.65
CA ARG A 34 13.26 7.23 5.68
C ARG A 34 11.97 6.75 6.34
N GLU A 35 11.98 6.66 7.66
CA GLU A 35 10.79 6.58 8.51
C GLU A 35 10.27 8.02 8.73
N LEU A 36 9.03 8.31 8.36
CA LEU A 36 8.51 9.69 8.40
C LEU A 36 8.44 10.24 9.83
N ASP A 37 7.94 9.45 10.79
CA ASP A 37 7.70 9.90 12.16
C ASP A 37 8.99 10.31 12.89
N SER A 38 10.05 9.53 12.74
CA SER A 38 11.33 9.76 13.41
C SER A 38 12.33 10.55 12.57
N GLY A 39 12.07 10.65 11.25
CA GLY A 39 13.00 11.16 10.25
C GLY A 39 14.25 10.29 10.05
N ARG A 40 14.35 9.12 10.69
CA ARG A 40 15.52 8.25 10.63
C ARG A 40 15.54 7.44 9.34
N CYS A 41 16.74 7.18 8.83
CA CYS A 41 16.95 6.22 7.76
C CYS A 41 17.17 4.84 8.34
N LEU A 42 16.29 3.91 7.98
CA LEU A 42 16.31 2.53 8.46
C LEU A 42 16.76 1.59 7.35
N PRO A 43 17.50 0.52 7.66
CA PRO A 43 17.90 -0.45 6.65
C PRO A 43 16.70 -0.99 5.88
N VAL A 44 16.91 -1.30 4.60
CA VAL A 44 16.00 -2.08 3.79
C VAL A 44 16.55 -3.49 3.68
N GLN A 45 15.72 -4.49 3.95
CA GLN A 45 16.01 -5.88 3.69
C GLN A 45 15.05 -6.39 2.65
N GLU A 46 15.59 -6.95 1.57
CA GLU A 46 14.77 -7.77 0.67
C GLU A 46 14.43 -9.05 1.40
N ILE A 47 13.13 -9.26 1.60
CA ILE A 47 12.65 -10.53 2.08
C ILE A 47 12.51 -11.44 0.87
N PRO A 48 13.20 -12.59 0.81
CA PRO A 48 12.99 -13.56 -0.25
C PRO A 48 11.57 -14.06 -0.16
N VAL A 49 10.68 -13.45 -0.94
CA VAL A 49 9.50 -14.16 -1.44
C VAL A 49 10.08 -15.32 -2.25
N PRO A 50 9.56 -16.56 -2.15
CA PRO A 50 9.89 -17.59 -3.12
C PRO A 50 9.29 -17.15 -4.47
N ASN A 51 9.98 -16.24 -5.15
CA ASN A 51 9.60 -15.68 -6.42
C ASN A 51 10.71 -16.00 -7.42
N PRO A 52 10.45 -16.76 -8.48
CA PRO A 52 11.40 -16.94 -9.57
C PRO A 52 11.36 -15.70 -10.47
N GLN A 53 11.87 -14.57 -10.00
CA GLN A 53 12.31 -13.52 -10.93
C GLN A 53 13.42 -14.15 -11.81
N PRO A 54 13.40 -13.98 -13.15
CA PRO A 54 14.56 -14.30 -13.96
C PRO A 54 15.70 -13.41 -13.48
N ALA A 55 16.68 -14.03 -12.83
CA ALA A 55 17.86 -13.34 -12.31
C ALA A 55 18.49 -12.50 -13.43
N TYR A 56 18.51 -11.18 -13.27
CA TYR A 56 19.62 -10.43 -13.83
C TYR A 56 20.87 -10.88 -13.06
N GLU A 57 21.77 -11.56 -13.76
CA GLU A 57 23.01 -12.12 -13.19
C GLU A 57 23.80 -11.04 -12.42
N GLN A 58 23.79 -11.14 -11.10
CA GLN A 58 24.93 -10.76 -10.27
C GLN A 58 25.54 -12.08 -9.76
N PRO A 59 26.83 -12.35 -10.02
CA PRO A 59 27.45 -13.59 -9.54
C PRO A 59 27.55 -13.56 -8.02
N PRO A 60 27.27 -14.68 -7.32
CA PRO A 60 27.29 -14.72 -5.87
C PRO A 60 28.70 -14.49 -5.33
N SER A 61 28.78 -13.78 -4.21
CA SER A 61 30.02 -13.63 -3.47
C SER A 61 30.40 -14.96 -2.80
N LEU A 62 31.70 -15.24 -2.69
CA LEU A 62 32.23 -16.46 -2.04
C LEU A 62 31.84 -16.61 -0.56
N LEU A 63 31.26 -15.58 0.06
CA LEU A 63 30.74 -15.60 1.43
C LEU A 63 29.34 -16.23 1.52
N GLU A 64 28.53 -16.11 0.46
CA GLU A 64 27.15 -16.61 0.39
C GLU A 64 27.07 -18.14 0.18
N LEU A 65 28.17 -18.79 -0.24
CA LEU A 65 28.24 -20.26 -0.38
C LEU A 65 28.55 -21.00 0.94
N ARG A 66 28.73 -20.31 2.08
CA ARG A 66 29.27 -20.94 3.31
C ARG A 66 28.48 -20.79 4.60
N GLN A 67 27.40 -20.03 4.68
CA GLN A 67 26.71 -19.83 5.97
C GLN A 67 25.20 -20.06 5.84
N GLY A 68 24.77 -21.22 6.34
CA GLY A 68 23.42 -21.74 6.21
C GLY A 68 22.41 -21.16 7.19
N GLN A 69 21.16 -21.58 6.94
CA GLN A 69 19.89 -21.29 7.63
C GLN A 69 19.27 -19.92 7.34
N ASN A 70 18.78 -19.76 6.10
CA ASN A 70 17.73 -18.79 5.79
C ASN A 70 16.40 -19.23 6.44
N PRO A 71 15.68 -18.34 7.15
CA PRO A 71 14.30 -18.59 7.52
C PRO A 71 13.46 -18.72 6.25
N LYS A 72 12.85 -19.90 6.07
CA LYS A 72 12.02 -20.23 4.91
C LYS A 72 10.66 -19.56 5.08
N LEU A 73 10.36 -18.56 4.25
CA LEU A 73 9.00 -18.02 4.16
C LEU A 73 8.12 -18.87 3.24
N PRO A 74 6.80 -18.92 3.52
CA PRO A 74 5.90 -19.88 2.89
C PRO A 74 5.49 -19.49 1.47
N THR A 75 5.11 -20.53 0.74
CA THR A 75 4.62 -20.53 -0.64
C THR A 75 3.32 -19.73 -0.77
N PRO A 76 3.13 -18.92 -1.84
CA PRO A 76 1.84 -18.30 -2.14
C PRO A 76 0.75 -19.34 -2.40
N GLU A 77 -0.48 -19.08 -1.95
CA GLU A 77 -1.66 -19.84 -2.37
C GLU A 77 -2.43 -19.06 -3.44
N PRO A 78 -2.69 -19.64 -4.63
CA PRO A 78 -3.44 -18.97 -5.67
C PRO A 78 -4.93 -18.97 -5.33
N THR A 79 -5.50 -17.79 -5.10
CA THR A 79 -6.95 -17.62 -4.95
C THR A 79 -7.53 -16.97 -6.20
N ALA A 80 -7.82 -17.78 -7.23
CA ALA A 80 -8.60 -17.36 -8.40
C ALA A 80 -10.05 -16.92 -8.07
N SER A 81 -10.40 -16.79 -6.79
CA SER A 81 -11.70 -16.38 -6.26
C SER A 81 -11.69 -15.02 -5.54
N VAL A 82 -10.53 -14.38 -5.33
CA VAL A 82 -10.45 -13.05 -4.70
C VAL A 82 -10.75 -11.99 -5.77
N PRO A 83 -11.76 -11.12 -5.58
CA PRO A 83 -12.05 -10.06 -6.55
C PRO A 83 -10.86 -9.09 -6.68
N PRO A 84 -10.64 -8.47 -7.85
CA PRO A 84 -9.68 -7.38 -7.94
C PRO A 84 -10.12 -6.22 -7.05
N PRO A 85 -9.19 -5.53 -6.36
CA PRO A 85 -9.50 -4.34 -5.60
C PRO A 85 -9.73 -3.14 -6.55
N GLY A 86 -10.16 -2.02 -5.99
CA GLY A 86 -10.27 -0.75 -6.72
C GLY A 86 -11.68 -0.41 -7.19
N GLY A 87 -12.69 -1.05 -6.62
CA GLY A 87 -14.08 -0.62 -6.67
C GLY A 87 -14.38 0.54 -5.73
N ILE A 88 -15.67 0.77 -5.49
CA ILE A 88 -16.15 1.88 -4.66
C ILE A 88 -16.17 1.44 -3.20
N GLY A 89 -15.33 2.08 -2.38
CA GLY A 89 -15.30 1.92 -0.93
C GLY A 89 -15.54 3.24 -0.19
N GLY A 90 -15.71 3.17 1.12
CA GLY A 90 -15.71 4.36 1.99
C GLY A 90 -14.35 4.57 2.64
N GLY A 91 -13.93 5.82 2.80
CA GLY A 91 -12.59 6.16 3.25
C GLY A 91 -12.04 7.40 2.57
N ILE A 92 -10.73 7.52 2.51
CA ILE A 92 -10.05 8.71 2.00
C ILE A 92 -9.99 8.67 0.47
N THR A 93 -10.47 9.73 -0.16
CA THR A 93 -10.47 9.93 -1.61
C THR A 93 -9.71 11.21 -1.96
N TYR A 94 -8.88 11.17 -3.00
CA TYR A 94 -8.13 12.32 -3.49
C TYR A 94 -9.02 13.19 -4.38
N LEU A 95 -8.93 14.50 -4.22
CA LEU A 95 -9.67 15.45 -5.07
C LEU A 95 -9.06 15.52 -6.47
N ASN A 96 -9.90 15.82 -7.45
CA ASN A 96 -9.44 16.15 -8.80
C ASN A 96 -8.62 17.44 -8.79
N ASP A 97 -7.67 17.54 -9.72
CA ASP A 97 -6.72 18.64 -9.87
C ASP A 97 -5.79 18.86 -8.65
N GLN A 98 -5.78 17.91 -7.70
CA GLN A 98 -4.91 17.90 -6.53
C GLN A 98 -4.01 16.66 -6.55
N LEU A 99 -2.89 16.73 -5.84
CA LEU A 99 -1.98 15.60 -5.62
C LEU A 99 -1.49 14.99 -6.95
N GLN A 100 -0.90 15.83 -7.82
CA GLN A 100 -0.27 15.37 -9.05
C GLN A 100 0.91 14.43 -8.75
N ALA A 101 0.96 13.27 -9.39
CA ALA A 101 1.95 12.22 -9.14
C ALA A 101 2.55 11.69 -10.45
N ILE A 102 3.02 12.58 -11.32
CA ILE A 102 3.54 12.23 -12.65
C ILE A 102 5.03 11.90 -12.67
N ASP A 103 5.77 12.32 -11.65
CA ASP A 103 7.19 12.05 -11.42
C ASP A 103 7.38 11.03 -10.27
N GLY A 104 6.29 10.54 -9.68
CA GLY A 104 6.26 9.43 -8.73
C GLY A 104 5.25 9.63 -7.59
N GLY A 105 5.02 8.56 -6.83
CA GLY A 105 4.15 8.56 -5.66
C GLY A 105 4.62 7.58 -4.60
N ILE A 106 4.61 7.99 -3.34
CA ILE A 106 4.88 7.13 -2.18
C ILE A 106 3.81 7.38 -1.13
N LEU A 107 2.99 6.37 -0.88
CA LEU A 107 2.07 6.39 0.25
C LEU A 107 2.74 5.76 1.46
N TYR A 108 2.83 6.51 2.55
CA TYR A 108 3.15 6.01 3.88
C TYR A 108 1.84 5.93 4.66
N THR A 109 1.53 4.78 5.25
CA THR A 109 0.33 4.66 6.08
C THR A 109 0.43 3.49 7.05
N THR A 110 -0.46 3.51 8.03
CA THR A 110 -0.68 2.45 9.00
C THR A 110 -2.04 1.84 8.73
N MET A 111 -2.11 0.52 8.48
CA MET A 111 -3.36 -0.21 8.32
C MET A 111 -3.69 -0.96 9.61
N PHE A 112 -4.94 -0.90 10.05
CA PHE A 112 -5.44 -1.77 11.12
C PHE A 112 -5.70 -3.17 10.56
N VAL A 113 -5.16 -4.19 11.21
CA VAL A 113 -5.16 -5.58 10.73
C VAL A 113 -5.75 -6.54 11.76
N GLN A 114 -6.31 -7.65 11.26
CA GLN A 114 -6.81 -8.76 12.07
C GLN A 114 -7.76 -8.35 13.23
N PRO A 115 -8.80 -7.53 12.98
CA PRO A 115 -9.79 -7.24 14.01
C PRO A 115 -10.54 -8.52 14.39
N LYS A 116 -10.89 -8.67 15.67
CA LYS A 116 -11.73 -9.78 16.10
C LYS A 116 -13.13 -9.63 15.47
N GLY A 117 -13.78 -10.73 15.12
CA GLY A 117 -15.17 -10.73 14.63
C GLY A 117 -15.32 -10.73 13.11
N LEU A 118 -14.24 -10.59 12.34
CA LEU A 118 -14.30 -10.84 10.90
C LEU A 118 -14.59 -12.31 10.61
N ASN A 119 -15.86 -12.61 10.34
CA ASN A 119 -16.26 -13.83 9.65
C ASN A 119 -17.17 -13.48 8.46
N PRO A 120 -16.61 -12.93 7.35
CA PRO A 120 -17.36 -12.56 6.15
C PRO A 120 -18.30 -13.68 5.64
N SER A 121 -17.87 -14.94 5.65
CA SER A 121 -18.55 -16.06 4.97
C SER A 121 -19.82 -16.61 5.65
N THR A 122 -20.45 -15.89 6.57
CA THR A 122 -21.71 -16.34 7.19
C THR A 122 -22.85 -15.32 7.19
N GLY A 123 -22.68 -14.17 6.53
CA GLY A 123 -23.79 -13.22 6.36
C GLY A 123 -23.37 -11.98 5.57
N GLY A 124 -23.99 -11.78 4.41
CA GLY A 124 -24.05 -10.52 3.66
C GLY A 124 -22.74 -9.94 3.10
N LEU A 125 -21.58 -10.43 3.51
CA LEU A 125 -20.27 -9.87 3.18
C LEU A 125 -19.32 -10.98 2.71
N ASP A 126 -19.13 -11.17 1.42
CA ASP A 126 -18.23 -12.20 0.90
C ASP A 126 -16.76 -11.85 1.14
N TRP A 127 -16.43 -10.58 0.87
CA TRP A 127 -15.07 -10.05 1.02
C TRP A 127 -15.10 -8.65 1.59
N LEU A 128 -14.09 -8.36 2.40
CA LEU A 128 -13.78 -7.02 2.85
C LEU A 128 -12.31 -6.75 2.58
N PHE A 129 -12.02 -5.61 1.97
CA PHE A 129 -10.69 -5.13 1.72
C PHE A 129 -10.43 -3.83 2.50
N THR A 130 -9.25 -3.74 3.11
CA THR A 130 -8.60 -2.47 3.43
C THR A 130 -7.57 -2.23 2.34
N THR A 131 -7.78 -1.26 1.45
CA THR A 131 -6.89 -1.03 0.29
C THR A 131 -6.49 0.44 0.16
N SER A 132 -5.39 0.71 -0.55
CA SER A 132 -4.98 2.06 -0.91
C SER A 132 -4.11 2.09 -2.16
N THR A 133 -4.25 3.14 -2.98
CA THR A 133 -3.28 3.49 -4.03
C THR A 133 -2.33 4.60 -3.56
N ASN A 134 -1.20 4.73 -4.26
CA ASN A 134 -0.25 5.84 -4.09
C ASN A 134 -0.43 6.97 -5.11
N ARG A 135 -1.64 7.13 -5.67
CA ARG A 135 -2.02 8.16 -6.65
C ARG A 135 -1.44 8.00 -8.07
N THR A 136 -0.53 7.07 -8.30
CA THR A 136 0.02 6.80 -9.66
C THR A 136 -0.88 5.86 -10.47
N GLU A 137 -0.85 5.94 -11.81
CA GLU A 137 -1.73 5.16 -12.71
C GLU A 137 -1.44 3.67 -12.63
N LYS A 138 -0.19 3.29 -12.87
CA LYS A 138 0.27 1.90 -12.91
C LYS A 138 0.97 1.51 -11.62
N GLY A 139 0.46 2.02 -10.50
CA GLY A 139 0.98 1.70 -9.18
C GLY A 139 0.53 0.33 -8.69
N VAL A 140 0.70 0.12 -7.40
CA VAL A 140 0.22 -1.06 -6.68
C VAL A 140 -0.94 -0.68 -5.78
N GLU A 141 -1.82 -1.64 -5.51
CA GLU A 141 -2.68 -1.64 -4.33
C GLU A 141 -2.16 -2.63 -3.28
N VAL A 142 -1.98 -2.12 -2.07
CA VAL A 142 -1.67 -2.94 -0.88
C VAL A 142 -2.99 -3.21 -0.18
N VAL A 143 -3.33 -4.50 -0.03
CA VAL A 143 -4.68 -4.91 0.37
C VAL A 143 -4.65 -5.81 1.59
N GLY A 144 -5.32 -5.42 2.66
CA GLY A 144 -5.74 -6.36 3.70
C GLY A 144 -6.99 -7.10 3.23
N VAL A 145 -6.87 -8.41 3.02
CA VAL A 145 -7.90 -9.29 2.46
C VAL A 145 -8.57 -10.07 3.57
N TYR A 146 -9.89 -9.95 3.69
CA TYR A 146 -10.68 -10.66 4.69
C TYR A 146 -11.82 -11.45 4.03
N ASN A 147 -11.85 -12.76 4.30
CA ASN A 147 -12.98 -13.65 4.02
C ASN A 147 -13.23 -14.55 5.25
N GLY A 148 -14.43 -15.11 5.39
CA GLY A 148 -14.81 -15.83 6.62
C GLY A 148 -14.09 -17.14 6.91
N ALA A 149 -13.17 -17.54 6.03
CA ALA A 149 -12.36 -18.73 6.24
C ALA A 149 -11.08 -18.46 7.05
N ASN A 150 -10.57 -17.23 7.08
CA ASN A 150 -9.19 -16.95 7.49
C ASN A 150 -9.07 -15.76 8.46
N ALA A 151 -7.97 -15.72 9.23
CA ALA A 151 -7.62 -14.60 10.11
C ALA A 151 -7.19 -13.31 9.37
N GLY A 152 -7.53 -13.20 8.08
CA GLY A 152 -7.08 -12.19 7.13
C GLY A 152 -5.71 -12.48 6.50
N ALA A 153 -5.45 -11.82 5.37
CA ALA A 153 -4.19 -11.87 4.63
C ALA A 153 -3.78 -10.47 4.17
N LEU A 154 -2.50 -10.29 3.88
CA LEU A 154 -2.01 -9.17 3.09
C LEU A 154 -1.89 -9.63 1.63
N GLY A 155 -2.29 -8.78 0.69
CA GLY A 155 -2.15 -8.99 -0.73
C GLY A 155 -1.59 -7.76 -1.44
N VAL A 156 -1.01 -8.00 -2.60
CA VAL A 156 -0.50 -6.98 -3.52
C VAL A 156 -1.15 -7.21 -4.87
N TYR A 157 -1.88 -6.20 -5.34
CA TYR A 157 -2.44 -6.15 -6.69
C TYR A 157 -1.66 -5.11 -7.49
N ASP A 158 -1.05 -5.52 -8.59
CA ASP A 158 -0.17 -4.64 -9.37
C ASP A 158 -0.82 -4.27 -10.71
N TRP A 159 -1.08 -2.98 -10.90
CA TRP A 159 -1.73 -2.44 -12.09
C TRP A 159 -0.78 -2.33 -13.29
N SER A 160 0.53 -2.51 -13.08
CA SER A 160 1.54 -2.39 -14.13
C SER A 160 1.75 -3.65 -14.97
N CYS A 161 1.27 -4.81 -14.50
CA CYS A 161 1.46 -6.08 -15.19
C CYS A 161 0.87 -6.02 -16.61
N SER A 162 1.69 -6.31 -17.61
CA SER A 162 1.30 -6.21 -19.03
C SER A 162 2.03 -7.27 -19.87
N PRO A 163 1.66 -7.47 -21.15
CA PRO A 163 2.38 -8.40 -22.01
C PRO A 163 3.83 -7.98 -22.29
N SER A 164 4.14 -6.68 -22.29
CA SER A 164 5.50 -6.16 -22.50
C SER A 164 6.35 -6.21 -21.24
N ASP A 165 5.70 -6.03 -20.08
CA ASP A 165 6.32 -5.95 -18.77
C ASP A 165 5.49 -6.83 -17.82
N PRO A 166 5.64 -8.17 -17.91
CA PRO A 166 4.83 -9.07 -17.11
C PRO A 166 5.33 -9.15 -15.68
N CYS A 167 4.39 -9.14 -14.73
CA CYS A 167 4.71 -9.47 -13.36
C CYS A 167 4.98 -10.97 -13.27
N ILE A 168 5.99 -11.35 -12.49
CA ILE A 168 6.32 -12.75 -12.26
C ILE A 168 6.18 -13.01 -10.77
N ASP A 169 5.37 -13.99 -10.43
CA ASP A 169 5.14 -14.47 -9.06
C ASP A 169 5.33 -15.99 -8.96
N ALA A 170 5.11 -16.55 -7.77
CA ALA A 170 5.19 -18.00 -7.59
C ALA A 170 4.11 -18.79 -8.36
N ASN A 171 3.04 -18.12 -8.79
CA ASN A 171 1.93 -18.71 -9.54
C ASN A 171 2.14 -18.62 -11.06
N GLY A 172 3.14 -17.87 -11.52
CA GLY A 172 3.58 -17.80 -12.90
C GLY A 172 3.75 -16.37 -13.42
N THR A 173 3.53 -16.22 -14.72
CA THR A 173 3.67 -14.94 -15.43
C THR A 173 2.29 -14.30 -15.60
N GLN A 174 2.14 -13.09 -15.06
CA GLN A 174 0.93 -12.27 -15.17
C GLN A 174 1.13 -11.18 -16.22
N THR A 175 0.30 -11.18 -17.26
CA THR A 175 0.41 -10.26 -18.42
C THR A 175 -0.71 -9.22 -18.45
N SER A 176 -1.43 -9.06 -17.34
CA SER A 176 -2.50 -8.07 -17.13
C SER A 176 -2.57 -7.75 -15.63
N PRO A 177 -3.16 -6.62 -15.20
CA PRO A 177 -3.35 -6.31 -13.79
C PRO A 177 -3.88 -7.51 -13.00
N SER A 178 -3.20 -7.84 -11.90
CA SER A 178 -3.42 -9.10 -11.20
C SER A 178 -2.95 -9.05 -9.74
N TRP A 179 -3.47 -9.97 -8.93
CA TRP A 179 -2.85 -10.36 -7.68
C TRP A 179 -1.50 -11.02 -7.96
N VAL A 180 -0.43 -10.40 -7.50
CA VAL A 180 0.95 -10.87 -7.72
C VAL A 180 1.57 -11.47 -6.47
N TRP A 181 0.95 -11.25 -5.31
CA TRP A 181 1.42 -11.81 -4.06
C TRP A 181 0.32 -11.75 -2.99
N THR A 182 0.21 -12.80 -2.18
CA THR A 182 -0.66 -12.85 -1.00
C THR A 182 0.01 -13.68 0.10
N SER A 183 -0.23 -13.32 1.38
CA SER A 183 0.25 -14.07 2.53
C SER A 183 -0.65 -13.81 3.75
N GLY A 184 -0.97 -14.87 4.49
CA GLY A 184 -1.80 -14.76 5.70
C GLY A 184 -1.17 -13.87 6.77
N PHE A 185 -1.97 -13.09 7.50
CA PHE A 185 -1.45 -12.15 8.49
C PHE A 185 -0.64 -12.82 9.62
N ASN A 186 -0.88 -14.10 9.88
CA ASN A 186 -0.12 -14.89 10.87
C ASN A 186 1.37 -15.04 10.53
N ASN A 187 1.77 -14.78 9.28
CA ASN A 187 3.17 -14.84 8.84
C ASN A 187 3.97 -13.57 9.16
N PHE A 188 3.33 -12.51 9.67
CA PHE A 188 3.94 -11.19 9.86
C PHE A 188 4.16 -10.83 11.33
N ALA A 189 4.61 -11.80 12.13
CA ALA A 189 4.80 -11.59 13.57
C ALA A 189 5.72 -10.40 13.91
N CYS A 190 6.69 -10.07 13.04
CA CYS A 190 7.58 -8.92 13.21
C CYS A 190 7.11 -7.65 12.48
N ASN A 191 6.11 -7.73 11.60
CA ASN A 191 5.58 -6.57 10.88
C ASN A 191 4.22 -6.10 11.40
N ILE A 192 3.60 -6.89 12.29
CA ILE A 192 2.37 -6.54 12.99
C ILE A 192 2.70 -6.26 14.46
N THR A 193 2.27 -5.12 14.96
CA THR A 193 2.35 -4.76 16.38
C THR A 193 0.99 -4.29 16.90
N THR A 194 0.90 -4.01 18.19
CA THR A 194 -0.29 -3.46 18.84
C THR A 194 0.00 -2.05 19.34
N ILE A 195 -0.93 -1.13 19.11
CA ILE A 195 -0.92 0.23 19.68
C ILE A 195 -2.27 0.56 20.31
N ALA A 196 -2.35 1.69 20.98
CA ALA A 196 -3.62 2.37 21.21
C ALA A 196 -3.87 3.32 20.03
N ASP A 197 -5.07 3.28 19.43
CA ASP A 197 -5.50 4.22 18.41
C ASP A 197 -5.78 5.62 19.00
N GLN A 198 -6.26 6.56 18.16
CA GLN A 198 -6.56 7.93 18.59
C GLN A 198 -7.62 8.06 19.71
N VAL A 199 -8.46 7.05 19.93
CA VAL A 199 -9.49 7.04 20.98
C VAL A 199 -9.16 6.08 22.13
N GLY A 200 -7.98 5.46 22.10
CA GLY A 200 -7.45 4.61 23.15
C GLY A 200 -7.80 3.13 23.03
N HIS A 201 -8.39 2.66 21.92
CA HIS A 201 -8.61 1.24 21.72
C HIS A 201 -7.32 0.52 21.33
N ALA A 202 -7.14 -0.68 21.87
CA ALA A 202 -6.02 -1.54 21.49
C ALA A 202 -6.26 -2.15 20.10
N VAL A 203 -5.53 -1.68 19.10
CA VAL A 203 -5.61 -2.15 17.72
C VAL A 203 -4.30 -2.83 17.30
N ARG A 204 -4.41 -3.82 16.42
CA ARG A 204 -3.25 -4.41 15.75
C ARG A 204 -3.06 -3.69 14.43
N LEU A 205 -1.82 -3.36 14.10
CA LEU A 205 -1.52 -2.60 12.89
C LEU A 205 -0.35 -3.18 12.11
N MET A 206 -0.27 -2.75 10.86
CA MET A 206 0.87 -2.91 9.98
C MET A 206 1.18 -1.56 9.34
N GLN A 207 2.45 -1.14 9.40
CA GLN A 207 2.92 0.05 8.69
C GLN A 207 3.52 -0.38 7.36
N TYR A 208 3.15 0.30 6.28
CA TYR A 208 3.71 0.02 4.97
C TYR A 208 4.00 1.29 4.16
N LEU A 209 4.86 1.10 3.16
CA LEU A 209 5.04 2.02 2.07
C LEU A 209 4.60 1.38 0.77
N ASN A 210 3.84 2.13 -0.03
CA ASN A 210 3.49 1.79 -1.40
C ASN A 210 4.12 2.81 -2.34
N GLN A 211 5.17 2.40 -3.04
CA GLN A 211 6.05 3.28 -3.81
C GLN A 211 5.94 2.99 -5.31
N THR A 212 5.83 4.05 -6.11
CA THR A 212 6.00 4.03 -7.56
C THR A 212 6.93 5.16 -7.95
N THR A 213 8.12 4.82 -8.45
CA THR A 213 9.17 5.78 -8.76
C THR A 213 9.79 5.55 -10.13
N PRO A 214 10.13 6.61 -10.86
CA PRO A 214 10.86 6.47 -12.11
C PRO A 214 12.33 6.14 -11.83
N SER A 215 12.90 5.26 -12.64
CA SER A 215 14.33 5.03 -12.77
C SER A 215 14.94 6.03 -13.74
N LEU A 216 16.21 6.38 -13.52
CA LEU A 216 16.95 7.28 -14.39
C LEU A 216 17.26 6.60 -15.73
N GLY A 217 16.66 7.07 -16.82
CA GLY A 217 16.87 6.53 -18.16
C GLY A 217 16.21 7.36 -19.29
N PRO A 218 16.60 7.14 -20.56
CA PRO A 218 16.07 7.89 -21.72
C PRO A 218 14.62 7.55 -22.08
N ALA A 219 14.10 6.41 -21.62
CA ALA A 219 12.68 6.08 -21.59
C ALA A 219 12.28 5.88 -20.12
N PRO A 220 11.09 6.35 -19.69
CA PRO A 220 10.68 6.20 -18.30
C PRO A 220 10.47 4.71 -18.00
N VAL A 221 11.44 4.14 -17.29
CA VAL A 221 11.29 2.87 -16.59
C VAL A 221 10.78 3.23 -15.20
N TRP A 222 9.74 2.56 -14.74
CA TRP A 222 9.14 2.74 -13.43
C TRP A 222 9.45 1.54 -12.56
N SER A 223 9.44 1.76 -11.26
CA SER A 223 9.54 0.70 -10.26
C SER A 223 8.40 0.86 -9.27
N ASN A 224 7.56 -0.17 -9.17
CA ASN A 224 6.65 -0.36 -8.05
C ASN A 224 7.38 -1.13 -6.94
N ALA A 225 7.15 -0.77 -5.68
CA ALA A 225 7.69 -1.47 -4.54
C ALA A 225 6.78 -1.33 -3.31
N VAL A 226 6.66 -2.42 -2.54
CA VAL A 226 5.92 -2.45 -1.29
C VAL A 226 6.85 -2.85 -0.15
N TYR A 227 6.88 -2.03 0.89
CA TYR A 227 7.70 -2.25 2.07
C TYR A 227 6.83 -2.36 3.31
N LEU A 228 7.16 -3.29 4.21
CA LEU A 228 6.53 -3.42 5.51
C LEU A 228 7.50 -3.03 6.62
N ARG A 229 7.02 -2.34 7.64
CA ARG A 229 7.84 -2.02 8.81
C ARG A 229 8.15 -3.31 9.56
N ASN A 230 9.43 -3.54 9.90
CA ASN A 230 9.83 -4.61 10.81
C ASN A 230 10.11 -4.02 12.20
N PHE A 231 9.23 -4.30 13.15
CA PHE A 231 9.33 -3.79 14.52
C PHE A 231 10.36 -4.55 15.36
N CYS A 232 10.63 -5.83 15.04
CA CYS A 232 11.63 -6.64 15.74
C CYS A 232 13.05 -6.14 15.49
N GLU A 233 13.39 -5.87 14.23
CA GLU A 233 14.75 -5.58 13.78
C GLU A 233 14.95 -4.11 13.40
N ARG A 234 13.91 -3.29 13.55
CA ARG A 234 13.92 -1.86 13.25
C ARG A 234 14.39 -1.55 11.82
N ARG A 235 13.85 -2.27 10.85
CA ARG A 235 14.12 -2.07 9.41
C ARG A 235 12.83 -1.99 8.58
N TRP A 236 12.98 -1.82 7.28
CA TRP A 236 11.93 -2.02 6.27
C TRP A 236 12.17 -3.33 5.54
N ASP A 237 11.13 -4.12 5.38
CA ASP A 237 11.14 -5.37 4.65
C ASP A 237 10.50 -5.14 3.27
N LEU A 238 11.27 -5.27 2.18
CA LEU A 238 10.73 -5.25 0.81
C LEU A 238 10.02 -6.58 0.55
N VAL A 239 8.70 -6.52 0.29
CA VAL A 239 7.86 -7.72 0.08
C VAL A 239 7.41 -7.90 -1.37
N TRP A 240 7.42 -6.84 -2.17
CA TRP A 240 7.14 -6.91 -3.60
C TRP A 240 7.86 -5.80 -4.34
N SER A 241 8.39 -6.08 -5.52
CA SER A 241 8.81 -5.05 -6.47
C SER A 241 8.62 -5.51 -7.91
N HIS A 242 8.36 -4.56 -8.79
CA HIS A 242 8.22 -4.79 -10.22
C HIS A 242 8.73 -3.58 -10.99
N GLN A 243 9.46 -3.82 -12.08
CA GLN A 243 9.90 -2.77 -13.00
C GLN A 243 9.16 -2.91 -14.32
N TYR A 244 8.75 -1.78 -14.89
CA TYR A 244 8.03 -1.75 -16.15
C TYR A 244 8.37 -0.48 -16.93
N ALA A 245 8.31 -0.55 -18.25
CA ALA A 245 8.47 0.63 -19.10
C ALA A 245 7.10 1.19 -19.53
N GLY A 246 7.00 2.51 -19.64
CA GLY A 246 5.86 3.12 -20.31
C GLY A 246 5.51 4.52 -19.82
N PRO A 247 4.59 5.19 -20.53
CA PRO A 247 4.03 6.45 -20.06
C PRO A 247 3.16 6.21 -18.81
N GLN A 248 3.09 7.24 -17.97
CA GLN A 248 2.07 7.42 -16.92
C GLN A 248 1.11 8.52 -17.37
N MET A 249 -0.17 8.34 -17.10
CA MET A 249 -1.14 9.41 -17.12
C MET A 249 -1.17 10.14 -15.77
N ASP A 250 -1.57 11.41 -15.81
CA ASP A 250 -1.85 12.16 -14.60
C ASP A 250 -3.23 11.79 -14.04
N CYS A 251 -3.24 10.97 -13.00
CA CYS A 251 -4.45 10.57 -12.32
C CYS A 251 -5.20 11.73 -11.65
N SER A 252 -4.54 12.86 -11.41
CA SER A 252 -5.20 14.03 -10.82
C SER A 252 -6.21 14.70 -11.75
N LEU A 253 -6.06 14.54 -13.07
CA LEU A 253 -6.85 15.28 -14.06
C LEU A 253 -8.12 14.57 -14.51
N THR A 254 -8.18 13.25 -14.38
CA THR A 254 -9.20 12.45 -15.09
C THR A 254 -10.12 11.66 -14.16
N GLY A 255 -9.81 11.59 -12.85
CA GLY A 255 -10.53 10.74 -11.90
C GLY A 255 -10.59 9.26 -12.31
N ALA A 256 -9.83 8.85 -13.33
CA ALA A 256 -9.95 7.55 -13.99
C ALA A 256 -8.99 6.49 -13.40
N CYS A 257 -7.99 6.92 -12.63
CA CYS A 257 -7.00 6.08 -11.99
C CYS A 257 -6.60 6.69 -10.66
N GLY A 258 -6.05 5.87 -9.74
CA GLY A 258 -5.40 6.33 -8.51
C GLY A 258 -6.16 7.40 -7.73
N TRP A 259 -7.50 7.37 -7.76
CA TRP A 259 -8.33 8.45 -7.20
C TRP A 259 -8.65 8.22 -5.73
N TRP A 260 -8.49 6.99 -5.23
CA TRP A 260 -8.68 6.65 -3.83
C TRP A 260 -7.36 6.47 -3.11
N GLY A 261 -7.32 6.96 -1.87
CA GLY A 261 -6.30 6.63 -0.89
C GLY A 261 -6.72 5.42 -0.08
N PRO A 262 -6.47 5.42 1.23
CA PRO A 262 -6.93 4.34 2.10
C PRO A 262 -8.46 4.28 2.23
N ILE A 263 -9.04 3.14 1.84
CA ILE A 263 -10.48 2.87 1.86
C ILE A 263 -10.82 1.48 2.43
N LEU A 264 -12.06 1.34 2.89
CA LEU A 264 -12.72 0.05 3.11
C LEU A 264 -13.61 -0.27 1.91
N GLU A 265 -13.33 -1.38 1.24
CA GLU A 265 -14.07 -1.87 0.09
C GLU A 265 -14.77 -3.18 0.43
N THR A 266 -16.08 -3.26 0.18
CA THR A 266 -16.93 -4.40 0.57
C THR A 266 -17.51 -5.08 -0.65
N PHE A 267 -17.49 -6.41 -0.65
CA PHE A 267 -18.14 -7.25 -1.65
C PHE A 267 -19.20 -8.09 -0.96
N SER A 268 -20.46 -7.93 -1.37
CA SER A 268 -21.62 -8.58 -0.76
C SER A 268 -22.33 -9.49 -1.75
N SER A 269 -22.74 -10.68 -1.31
CA SER A 269 -23.52 -11.65 -2.09
C SER A 269 -24.92 -11.17 -2.47
N GLY A 270 -25.42 -10.12 -1.79
CA GLY A 270 -26.74 -9.53 -2.04
C GLY A 270 -27.90 -10.41 -1.59
N ASP A 271 -27.63 -11.46 -0.80
CA ASP A 271 -28.61 -12.41 -0.26
C ASP A 271 -29.50 -11.82 0.85
N GLY A 272 -29.19 -10.61 1.33
CA GLY A 272 -29.94 -9.91 2.37
C GLY A 272 -29.56 -10.34 3.79
N GLU A 273 -28.57 -11.21 3.95
CA GLU A 273 -28.04 -11.57 5.25
C GLU A 273 -27.31 -10.37 5.90
N PRO A 274 -27.34 -10.25 7.24
CA PRO A 274 -26.67 -9.15 7.93
C PRO A 274 -25.15 -9.32 7.86
N PHE A 275 -24.42 -8.21 7.79
CA PHE A 275 -22.96 -8.23 7.89
C PHE A 275 -22.54 -8.79 9.26
N PRO A 276 -21.43 -9.53 9.34
CA PRO A 276 -20.89 -9.98 10.63
C PRO A 276 -20.48 -8.78 11.49
N GLN A 277 -20.34 -9.02 12.80
CA GLN A 277 -19.83 -8.02 13.74
C GLN A 277 -18.31 -7.88 13.60
N ILE A 278 -17.85 -6.70 13.24
CA ILE A 278 -16.48 -6.38 12.87
C ILE A 278 -16.01 -5.28 13.83
N ASN A 279 -14.95 -5.60 14.58
CA ASN A 279 -14.20 -4.59 15.31
C ASN A 279 -13.49 -3.65 14.34
N GLU A 280 -13.00 -2.55 14.89
CA GLU A 280 -12.33 -1.48 14.17
C GLU A 280 -11.29 -1.93 13.14
N LEU A 281 -11.50 -1.44 11.91
CA LEU A 281 -10.59 -1.41 10.78
C LEU A 281 -10.41 0.02 10.31
N GLY A 282 -9.34 0.26 9.57
CA GLY A 282 -9.09 1.57 9.00
C GLY A 282 -7.62 1.83 8.90
N PHE A 283 -7.28 3.10 8.95
CA PHE A 283 -5.94 3.58 8.66
C PHE A 283 -5.57 4.76 9.54
N GLU A 284 -4.28 4.97 9.75
CA GLU A 284 -3.74 6.13 10.46
C GLU A 284 -2.43 6.61 9.83
N HIS A 285 -2.04 7.84 10.15
CA HIS A 285 -0.76 8.44 9.76
C HIS A 285 -0.53 8.41 8.23
N THR A 286 -1.60 8.60 7.47
CA THR A 286 -1.52 8.56 6.00
C THR A 286 -0.84 9.82 5.49
N THR A 287 0.27 9.66 4.80
CA THR A 287 1.03 10.73 4.15
C THR A 287 1.38 10.31 2.73
N LEU A 288 1.09 11.17 1.77
CA LEU A 288 1.43 10.96 0.37
C LEU A 288 2.61 11.85 -0.01
N VAL A 289 3.71 11.25 -0.48
CA VAL A 289 4.79 11.98 -1.16
C VAL A 289 4.56 11.85 -2.66
N HIS A 290 4.30 12.96 -3.34
CA HIS A 290 4.03 12.99 -4.78
C HIS A 290 4.84 14.12 -5.43
N ASP A 291 5.52 13.83 -6.54
CA ASP A 291 6.35 14.79 -7.28
C ASP A 291 7.33 15.61 -6.40
N GLY A 292 7.87 14.99 -5.34
CA GLY A 292 8.77 15.63 -4.37
C GLY A 292 8.09 16.49 -3.29
N ILE A 293 6.75 16.53 -3.26
CA ILE A 293 5.94 17.24 -2.26
C ILE A 293 5.40 16.22 -1.25
N THR A 294 5.55 16.52 0.05
CA THR A 294 4.91 15.74 1.11
C THR A 294 3.56 16.37 1.45
N SER A 295 2.49 15.59 1.31
CA SER A 295 1.12 15.95 1.65
C SER A 295 0.60 15.10 2.81
N HIS A 296 0.04 15.77 3.80
CA HIS A 296 -0.75 15.17 4.89
C HIS A 296 -2.25 15.19 4.57
N LEU A 297 -2.59 15.19 3.29
CA LEU A 297 -3.96 15.08 2.76
C LEU A 297 -4.98 16.05 3.37
N PRO A 298 -4.68 17.35 3.55
CA PRO A 298 -5.65 18.29 4.10
C PRO A 298 -6.97 18.30 3.30
N PRO A 299 -8.07 18.83 3.88
CA PRO A 299 -9.38 18.90 3.19
C PRO A 299 -9.41 19.60 1.83
N SER A 300 -8.37 20.39 1.50
CA SER A 300 -8.19 20.98 0.17
C SER A 300 -7.67 20.01 -0.89
N GLU A 301 -7.15 18.85 -0.48
CA GLU A 301 -6.47 17.87 -1.34
C GLU A 301 -7.17 16.51 -1.35
N ALA A 302 -7.84 16.16 -0.26
CA ALA A 302 -8.57 14.91 -0.11
C ALA A 302 -9.88 15.13 0.66
N TYR A 303 -10.77 14.15 0.61
CA TYR A 303 -11.97 14.12 1.44
C TYR A 303 -12.27 12.70 1.92
N PHE A 304 -13.00 12.61 3.02
CA PHE A 304 -13.51 11.34 3.53
C PHE A 304 -14.88 11.04 2.90
N TYR A 305 -14.93 9.98 2.09
CA TYR A 305 -16.18 9.43 1.59
C TYR A 305 -16.81 8.55 2.68
N THR A 306 -18.05 8.86 3.05
CA THR A 306 -18.75 8.19 4.14
C THR A 306 -18.87 6.70 3.90
N LEU A 307 -18.60 5.92 4.94
CA LEU A 307 -18.88 4.50 4.95
C LEU A 307 -20.39 4.27 5.01
N TRP A 308 -20.89 3.38 4.16
CA TRP A 308 -22.30 3.01 4.18
C TRP A 308 -22.62 2.08 5.34
N SER A 309 -23.89 2.06 5.76
CA SER A 309 -24.37 1.08 6.74
C SER A 309 -23.90 -0.33 6.37
N PRO A 310 -23.41 -1.15 7.31
CA PRO A 310 -23.54 -1.00 8.77
C PRO A 310 -22.33 -0.36 9.48
N TRP A 311 -21.39 0.19 8.73
CA TRP A 311 -20.16 0.75 9.26
C TRP A 311 -20.42 2.07 10.00
N ASN A 312 -19.80 2.23 11.16
CA ASN A 312 -19.80 3.44 11.95
C ASN A 312 -18.36 3.86 12.22
N LEU A 313 -18.12 5.16 12.29
CA LEU A 313 -16.83 5.72 12.65
C LEU A 313 -16.64 5.67 14.17
N PHE A 314 -15.49 5.15 14.61
CA PHE A 314 -14.98 5.33 15.96
C PHE A 314 -14.26 6.67 16.09
N PHE A 315 -13.45 7.01 15.09
CA PHE A 315 -12.81 8.31 14.97
C PHE A 315 -12.54 8.67 13.50
N LEU A 316 -12.28 9.95 13.27
CA LEU A 316 -11.83 10.51 12.00
C LEU A 316 -10.84 11.62 12.29
N ASP A 317 -9.59 11.41 11.91
CA ASP A 317 -8.58 12.46 11.80
C ASP A 317 -8.62 12.98 10.35
N PRO A 318 -9.01 14.25 10.11
CA PRO A 318 -9.31 14.77 8.79
C PRO A 318 -8.35 14.28 7.69
N ASN A 319 -8.83 13.28 6.94
CA ASN A 319 -8.20 12.64 5.79
C ASN A 319 -6.80 12.02 6.00
N GLN A 320 -6.32 11.90 7.24
CA GLN A 320 -5.04 11.23 7.57
C GLN A 320 -5.26 9.88 8.26
N GLY A 321 -6.40 9.71 8.92
CA GLY A 321 -6.74 8.47 9.57
C GLY A 321 -8.21 8.37 9.94
N TYR A 322 -8.69 7.15 10.07
CA TYR A 322 -10.03 6.84 10.56
C TYR A 322 -10.04 5.40 11.06
N GLY A 323 -10.94 5.16 12.00
CA GLY A 323 -11.27 3.83 12.46
C GLY A 323 -12.75 3.59 12.35
N ALA A 324 -13.14 2.43 11.82
CA ALA A 324 -14.53 2.09 11.56
C ALA A 324 -14.83 0.62 11.80
N GLY A 325 -16.05 0.34 12.26
CA GLY A 325 -16.56 -1.00 12.48
C GLY A 325 -18.07 -0.97 12.67
N ASN A 326 -18.66 -2.13 12.92
CA ASN A 326 -20.10 -2.24 13.23
C ASN A 326 -20.33 -2.96 14.57
N TYR A 327 -19.27 -3.17 15.35
CA TYR A 327 -19.32 -3.74 16.68
C TYR A 327 -18.70 -2.79 17.71
N PHE A 328 -19.54 -2.21 18.55
CA PHE A 328 -19.11 -1.44 19.71
C PHE A 328 -19.22 -2.37 20.92
N GLN A 329 -18.09 -2.76 21.53
CA GLN A 329 -18.17 -3.20 22.91
C GLN A 329 -18.61 -1.97 23.71
N GLN A 330 -19.84 -1.97 24.20
CA GLN A 330 -20.20 -1.07 25.29
C GLN A 330 -19.14 -1.27 26.36
N SER A 331 -18.42 -0.19 26.70
CA SER A 331 -17.55 -0.17 27.85
C SER A 331 -18.34 -0.78 29.00
N ARG A 332 -17.81 -1.86 29.59
CA ARG A 332 -18.35 -2.38 30.84
C ARG A 332 -18.45 -1.19 31.77
N GLY A 333 -19.69 -0.88 32.17
CA GLY A 333 -19.98 0.27 33.01
C GLY A 333 -19.03 0.31 34.20
N SER A 334 -18.73 1.53 34.62
CA SER A 334 -18.41 1.84 35.99
C SER A 334 -19.48 1.25 36.91
N ASN A 335 -19.33 -0.03 37.24
CA ASN A 335 -19.82 -0.61 38.48
C ASN A 335 -18.75 -0.33 39.53
N ASP A 336 -18.58 0.95 39.87
CA ASP A 336 -18.09 1.29 41.20
C ASP A 336 -19.33 1.51 42.06
N GLY A 337 -19.71 0.45 42.74
CA GLY A 337 -20.65 0.51 43.84
C GLY A 337 -20.03 1.24 45.03
N GLY A 338 -20.82 2.17 45.58
CA GLY A 338 -20.60 2.86 46.85
C GLY A 338 -21.84 3.66 47.18
#